data_AF-A0A968IVP2-F1
#
_entry.id   AF-A0A968IVP2-F1
#
_cell.length_a   1.000
_cell.length_b   1.000
_cell.length_c   1.000
_cell.angle_alpha   90.00
_cell.angle_beta   90.00
_cell.angle_gamma   90.00
#
_symmetry.space_group_name_H-M   'P 1'
#
loop_
_entity.id
_entity.type
_entity.pdbx_description
1 polymer ?
#
loop_
_entity_poly.entity_id
_entity_poly.type
_entity_poly.pdbx_seq_one_letter_code
_entity_poly.pdbx_strand_id
1 'polypeptide(L)'
;MTEVLTWDDRCKKIFGLPADFPVTYEWHLKALHPDDLERVSKAGAIALHEQTEFHEEYRTFYLRSHCDRPGTFRFSIFLTAAD
;
A
#
# COMPACT_ATOMS: atom_id res chain seq x y z
N MET A 1 4.16 4.90 -15.81
CA MET A 1 2.85 5.51 -15.49
C MET A 1 2.79 5.64 -13.98
N THR A 2 2.68 6.85 -13.45
CA THR A 2 2.61 7.09 -12.00
C THR A 2 1.16 7.01 -11.55
N GLU A 3 0.67 5.79 -11.35
CA GLU A 3 -0.66 5.59 -10.77
C GLU A 3 -0.58 6.00 -9.29
N VAL A 4 -1.32 7.05 -8.95
CA VAL A 4 -1.44 7.58 -7.58
C VAL A 4 -2.52 6.78 -6.88
N LEU A 5 -2.19 6.25 -5.70
CA LEU A 5 -3.14 5.55 -4.86
C LEU A 5 -3.85 6.56 -3.95
N THR A 6 -5.17 6.50 -3.93
CA THR A 6 -5.97 7.24 -2.96
C THR A 6 -5.94 6.50 -1.63
N TRP A 7 -5.11 6.99 -0.71
CA TRP A 7 -5.06 6.51 0.67
C TRP A 7 -5.83 7.45 1.58
N ASP A 8 -6.62 6.91 2.49
CA ASP A 8 -7.21 7.72 3.55
C ASP A 8 -6.14 8.23 4.54
N ASP A 9 -6.50 9.26 5.31
CA ASP A 9 -5.61 9.88 6.30
C ASP A 9 -5.15 8.90 7.39
N ARG A 10 -5.94 7.86 7.65
CA ARG A 10 -5.63 6.85 8.68
C ARG A 10 -4.52 5.93 8.19
N CYS A 11 -4.59 5.47 6.94
CA CYS A 11 -3.57 4.68 6.26
C CYS A 11 -2.26 5.47 6.24
N LYS A 12 -2.26 6.74 5.80
CA LYS A 12 -1.05 7.57 5.80
C LYS A 12 -0.45 7.71 7.21
N LYS A 13 -1.27 7.92 8.25
CA LYS A 13 -0.81 7.99 9.65
C LYS A 13 -0.20 6.69 10.17
N ILE A 14 -0.75 5.53 9.84
CA ILE A 14 -0.21 4.23 10.28
C ILE A 14 1.16 4.01 9.64
N PHE A 15 1.30 4.38 8.37
CA PHE A 15 2.61 4.37 7.72
C PHE A 15 3.51 5.50 8.26
N GLY A 16 3.02 6.51 8.98
CA GLY A 16 3.85 7.64 9.42
C GLY A 16 4.18 8.62 8.28
N LEU A 17 3.33 8.64 7.26
CA LEU A 17 3.40 9.58 6.14
C LEU A 17 2.63 10.86 6.45
N PRO A 18 3.11 12.02 5.94
CA PRO A 18 2.31 13.23 5.85
C PRO A 18 1.00 12.99 5.09
N ALA A 19 -0.07 13.71 5.46
CA ALA A 19 -1.38 13.58 4.80
C ALA A 19 -1.34 13.99 3.32
N ASP A 20 -0.45 14.90 2.95
CA ASP A 20 -0.20 15.38 1.60
C ASP A 20 0.81 14.52 0.82
N PHE A 21 1.37 13.46 1.43
CA PHE A 21 2.32 12.60 0.75
C PHE A 21 1.65 11.89 -0.45
N PRO A 22 2.21 12.03 -1.67
CA PRO A 22 1.69 11.36 -2.85
C PRO A 22 2.12 9.89 -2.82
N VAL A 23 1.20 9.01 -2.43
CA VAL A 23 1.45 7.57 -2.42
C VAL A 23 1.25 7.03 -3.83
N THR A 24 2.33 6.63 -4.50
CA THR A 24 2.24 5.95 -5.80
C THR A 24 2.17 4.44 -5.62
N TYR A 25 1.64 3.73 -6.63
CA TYR A 25 1.63 2.27 -6.61
C TYR A 25 3.04 1.68 -6.48
N GLU A 26 4.02 2.25 -7.19
CA GLU A 26 5.42 1.83 -7.09
C GLU A 26 6.01 2.06 -5.68
N TRP A 27 5.70 3.21 -5.06
CA TRP A 27 6.12 3.48 -3.69
C TRP A 27 5.52 2.46 -2.72
N HIS A 28 4.24 2.16 -2.87
CA HIS A 28 3.54 1.17 -2.05
C HIS A 28 4.21 -0.21 -2.17
N LEU A 29 4.51 -0.69 -3.38
CA LEU A 29 5.20 -1.97 -3.58
C LEU A 29 6.58 -2.02 -2.92
N LYS A 30 7.33 -0.91 -2.92
CA LYS A 30 8.63 -0.81 -2.23
C LYS A 30 8.52 -0.83 -0.72
N ALA A 31 7.36 -0.47 -0.16
CA ALA A 31 7.12 -0.52 1.28
C ALA A 31 6.79 -1.94 1.78
N LEU A 32 6.45 -2.88 0.88
CA LEU A 32 6.04 -4.25 1.20
C LEU A 32 7.19 -5.18 1.57
N HIS A 33 6.88 -6.20 2.37
CA HIS A 33 7.76 -7.34 2.57
C HIS A 33 7.92 -8.17 1.27
N PRO A 34 9.13 -8.65 0.90
CA PRO A 34 9.33 -9.45 -0.31
C PRO A 34 8.41 -10.66 -0.41
N ASP A 35 8.18 -11.39 0.69
CA ASP A 35 7.21 -12.50 0.75
C ASP A 35 5.77 -12.10 0.38
N ASP A 36 5.40 -10.83 0.60
CA ASP A 36 4.04 -10.32 0.33
C ASP A 36 3.95 -9.64 -1.05
N LEU A 37 5.09 -9.31 -1.68
CA LEU A 37 5.16 -8.53 -2.92
C LEU A 37 4.40 -9.19 -4.08
N GLU A 38 4.62 -10.49 -4.30
CA GLU A 38 3.97 -11.20 -5.41
C GLU A 38 2.46 -11.29 -5.23
N ARG A 39 2.01 -11.59 -4.01
CA ARG A 39 0.57 -11.70 -3.70
C ARG A 39 -0.12 -10.35 -3.82
N VAL A 40 0.43 -9.31 -3.20
CA VAL A 40 -0.14 -7.95 -3.21
C VAL A 40 -0.14 -7.36 -4.61
N SER A 41 0.93 -7.55 -5.40
CA SER A 41 0.98 -7.04 -6.78
C SER A 41 -0.06 -7.71 -7.68
N LYS A 42 -0.28 -9.02 -7.54
CA LYS A 42 -1.31 -9.75 -8.28
C LYS A 42 -2.72 -9.28 -7.90
N ALA A 43 -3.02 -9.19 -6.60
CA ALA A 43 -4.31 -8.72 -6.12
C ALA A 43 -4.55 -7.25 -6.52
N GLY A 44 -3.52 -6.40 -6.46
CA GLY A 44 -3.60 -5.01 -6.90
C GLY A 44 -3.85 -4.87 -8.40
N ALA A 45 -3.22 -5.70 -9.23
CA ALA A 45 -3.46 -5.72 -10.67
C ALA A 45 -4.89 -6.18 -11.02
N ILE A 46 -5.43 -7.16 -10.30
CA ILE A 46 -6.83 -7.62 -10.46
C ILE A 46 -7.79 -6.50 -10.06
N ALA A 47 -7.60 -5.89 -8.88
CA ALA A 47 -8.45 -4.82 -8.39
C ALA A 47 -8.44 -3.60 -9.33
N LEU A 48 -7.28 -3.26 -9.89
CA LEU A 48 -7.14 -2.19 -10.88
C LEU A 48 -7.88 -2.51 -12.19
N HIS A 49 -7.72 -3.74 -12.70
CA HIS A 49 -8.36 -4.18 -13.94
C HIS A 49 -9.88 -4.29 -13.80
N GLU A 50 -10.35 -4.82 -12.68
CA GLU A 50 -11.78 -5.02 -12.41
C GLU A 50 -12.46 -3.78 -11.80
N GLN A 51 -11.68 -2.73 -11.48
CA GLN A 51 -12.14 -1.54 -10.76
C GLN A 51 -12.86 -1.88 -9.45
N THR A 52 -12.33 -2.87 -8.72
CA THR A 52 -12.88 -3.37 -7.46
C THR A 52 -12.08 -2.89 -6.25
N GLU A 53 -12.66 -3.01 -5.07
CA GLU A 53 -11.96 -2.70 -3.82
C GLU A 53 -10.80 -3.67 -3.57
N PHE A 54 -9.68 -3.15 -3.11
CA PHE A 54 -8.51 -3.94 -2.76
C PHE A 54 -8.39 -4.09 -1.24
N HIS A 55 -8.37 -5.33 -0.78
CA HIS A 55 -8.21 -5.66 0.63
C HIS A 55 -7.20 -6.79 0.78
N GLU A 56 -5.99 -6.43 1.22
CA GLU A 56 -4.94 -7.39 1.53
C GLU A 56 -4.28 -7.03 2.86
N GLU A 57 -3.97 -8.04 3.66
CA GLU A 57 -3.07 -7.90 4.79
C GLU A 57 -1.64 -8.18 4.32
N TYR A 58 -0.71 -7.31 4.67
CA TYR A 58 0.69 -7.47 4.31
C TYR A 58 1.60 -6.80 5.33
N ARG A 59 2.85 -7.24 5.35
CA ARG A 59 3.90 -6.65 6.20
C ARG A 59 4.58 -5.52 5.45
N THR A 60 4.97 -4.47 6.18
CA THR A 60 5.67 -3.32 5.62
C THR A 60 7.03 -3.14 6.30
N PHE A 61 8.11 -2.92 5.53
CA PHE A 61 9.46 -2.78 6.09
C PHE A 61 9.82 -1.36 6.55
N TYR A 62 9.09 -0.34 6.10
CA TYR A 62 9.53 1.05 6.27
C TYR A 62 8.48 1.92 6.94
N LEU A 63 8.77 2.32 8.18
CA LEU A 63 8.77 3.73 8.65
C LEU A 63 9.20 3.90 10.12
N ARG A 64 10.05 2.99 10.61
CA ARG A 64 10.94 3.29 11.74
C ARG A 64 12.20 2.47 11.59
N SER A 65 13.30 3.13 11.25
CA SER A 65 14.60 2.53 10.90
C SER A 65 15.28 1.71 12.01
N HIS A 66 14.57 1.19 13.03
CA HIS A 66 15.16 0.50 14.18
C HIS A 66 14.24 -0.56 14.84
N CYS A 67 13.21 -1.07 14.17
CA CYS A 67 12.36 -2.11 14.77
C CYS A 67 12.48 -3.43 14.01
N ASP A 68 13.32 -4.34 14.51
CA ASP A 68 13.46 -5.75 14.06
C ASP A 68 12.21 -6.62 14.35
N ARG A 69 11.02 -6.02 14.41
CA ARG A 69 9.76 -6.75 14.57
C ARG A 69 8.86 -6.51 13.38
N PRO A 70 8.62 -7.51 12.52
CA PRO A 70 7.58 -7.42 11.52
C PRO A 70 6.24 -7.29 12.25
N GLY A 71 5.58 -6.14 12.08
CA GLY A 71 4.19 -5.96 12.47
C GLY A 71 3.29 -6.39 11.32
N THR A 72 2.27 -7.20 11.58
CA THR A 72 1.18 -7.42 10.64
C THR A 72 0.23 -6.22 10.76
N PHE A 73 0.01 -5.53 9.65
CA PHE A 73 -0.93 -4.42 9.60
C PHE A 73 -2.05 -4.76 8.62
N ARG A 74 -3.29 -4.47 9.03
CA ARG A 74 -4.46 -4.56 8.15
C ARG A 74 -4.70 -3.19 7.53
N PHE A 75 -4.59 -3.12 6.21
CA PHE A 75 -4.90 -1.92 5.45
C PHE A 75 -6.01 -2.23 4.45
N SER A 76 -6.87 -1.25 4.24
CA SER A 76 -7.81 -1.22 3.13
C SER A 76 -7.37 -0.08 2.23
N ILE A 77 -7.06 -0.36 0.96
CA ILE A 77 -6.67 0.66 -0.01
C ILE A 77 -7.75 0.68 -1.09
N PHE A 78 -8.29 1.86 -1.36
CA PHE A 78 -9.17 2.05 -2.50
C PHE A 78 -8.30 2.46 -3.69
N LEU A 79 -8.07 1.51 -4.61
CA LEU A 79 -7.49 1.82 -5.91
C LEU A 79 -8.59 2.46 -6.76
N THR A 80 -8.70 3.79 -6.69
CA THR A 80 -9.47 4.53 -7.69
C THR A 80 -8.56 4.73 -8.90
N ALA A 81 -8.94 4.20 -10.06
CA ALA A 81 -8.33 4.65 -11.30
C ALA A 81 -8.50 6.18 -11.37
N ALA A 82 -7.39 6.92 -11.43
CA ALA A 82 -7.46 8.34 -11.67
C ALA A 82 -7.92 8.53 -13.12
N ASP A 83 -9.12 9.12 -13.30
CA ASP A 83 -9.57 9.67 -14.58
C ASP A 83 -8.52 10.62 -15.20
#